data_AF-A0A537D3H3-F1
#
_entry.id   AF-A0A537D3H3-F1
#
_cell.length_a   1.000
_cell.length_b   1.000
_cell.length_c   1.000
_cell.angle_alpha   90.00
_cell.angle_beta   90.00
_cell.angle_gamma   90.00
#
_symmetry.space_group_name_H-M   'P 1'
#
loop_
_entity.id
_entity.type
_entity.pdbx_description
1 polymer ?
#
loop_
_entity_poly.entity_id
_entity_poly.type
_entity_poly.pdbx_seq_one_letter_code
_entity_poly.pdbx_strand_id
1 'polypeptide(L)'
;GMGILNPWNLKLIIEQAKVPVLVDAGVGTASDAAIAMELGCAGVLMNTAIALAQDPVLMAGAMRKAVEAGREAFRAGRMPRKFYAASPSSPTTGLIG
;
A
#
# COMPACT_ATOMS: atom_id res chain seq x y z
N GLY A 1 6.56 -5.41 12.93
CA GLY A 1 7.01 -4.13 12.32
C GLY A 1 6.08 -3.03 12.76
N MET A 2 6.54 -1.78 12.80
CA MET A 2 5.69 -0.63 13.16
C MET A 2 4.83 -0.13 11.98
N GLY A 3 4.99 -0.71 10.79
CA GLY A 3 4.34 -0.27 9.56
C GLY A 3 4.85 1.09 9.10
N ILE A 4 4.07 1.73 8.22
CA ILE A 4 4.37 3.07 7.68
C ILE A 4 3.76 4.12 8.61
N LEU A 5 4.57 4.61 9.55
CA LEU A 5 4.11 5.58 10.56
C LEU A 5 3.84 6.98 9.99
N ASN A 6 4.58 7.37 8.93
CA ASN A 6 4.43 8.69 8.31
C ASN A 6 4.32 8.57 6.77
N PRO A 7 3.12 8.23 6.26
CA PRO A 7 2.91 8.10 4.82
C PRO A 7 3.05 9.42 4.06
N TRP A 8 2.84 10.57 4.73
CA TRP A 8 2.98 11.89 4.11
C TRP A 8 4.43 12.22 3.78
N ASN A 9 5.34 12.06 4.74
CA ASN A 9 6.77 12.28 4.49
C ASN A 9 7.31 11.30 3.45
N LEU A 10 6.88 10.03 3.51
CA LEU A 10 7.27 9.04 2.53
C LEU A 10 6.84 9.46 1.12
N LYS A 11 5.60 9.96 0.97
CA LYS A 11 5.11 10.46 -0.32
C LYS A 11 5.91 11.66 -0.83
N LEU A 12 6.23 12.62 0.04
CA LEU A 12 7.08 13.76 -0.32
C LEU A 12 8.45 13.32 -0.85
N ILE A 13 9.08 12.33 -0.21
CA ILE A 13 10.35 11.77 -0.65
C ILE A 13 10.20 11.14 -2.04
N ILE A 14 9.16 10.33 -2.25
CA ILE A 14 8.90 9.66 -3.54
C ILE A 14 8.67 10.68 -4.66
N GLU A 15 7.90 11.74 -4.40
CA GLU A 15 7.57 12.77 -5.39
C GLU A 15 8.78 13.64 -5.76
N GLN A 16 9.69 13.88 -4.82
CA GLN A 16 10.89 14.70 -5.04
C GLN A 16 12.09 13.91 -5.59
N ALA A 17 12.12 12.59 -5.36
CA ALA A 17 13.22 11.74 -5.79
C ALA A 17 13.30 11.62 -7.31
N LYS A 18 14.50 11.78 -7.85
CA LYS A 18 14.81 11.55 -9.27
C LYS A 18 15.30 10.13 -9.56
N VAL A 19 15.33 9.29 -8.52
CA VAL A 19 15.83 7.91 -8.55
C VAL A 19 14.79 6.99 -7.90
N PRO A 20 14.82 5.67 -8.20
CA PRO A 20 13.91 4.72 -7.58
C PRO A 20 14.01 4.73 -6.04
N VAL A 21 12.88 4.90 -5.36
CA VAL A 21 12.80 4.86 -3.89
C VAL A 21 12.28 3.50 -3.45
N LEU A 22 13.02 2.85 -2.56
CA LEU A 22 12.62 1.59 -1.92
C LEU A 22 12.36 1.85 -0.44
N VAL A 23 11.27 1.31 0.09
CA VAL A 23 11.03 1.31 1.54
C VAL A 23 11.79 0.15 2.15
N ASP A 24 12.61 0.45 3.15
CA ASP A 24 13.33 -0.54 3.95
C ASP A 24 12.95 -0.38 5.43
N ALA A 25 12.98 -1.50 6.15
CA ALA A 25 12.58 -1.65 7.54
C ALA A 25 11.12 -1.23 7.82
N GLY A 26 10.64 -1.47 9.05
CA GLY A 26 9.30 -1.06 9.48
C GLY A 26 8.14 -1.93 9.00
N VAL A 27 8.21 -2.50 7.79
CA VAL A 27 7.22 -3.45 7.25
C VAL A 27 7.10 -4.67 8.17
N GLY A 28 5.92 -4.90 8.73
CA GLY A 28 5.63 -6.00 9.64
C GLY A 28 4.76 -7.08 9.03
N THR A 29 3.91 -6.72 8.07
CA THR A 29 3.00 -7.66 7.40
C THR A 29 2.69 -7.19 5.96
N ALA A 30 1.95 -8.02 5.23
CA ALA A 30 1.59 -7.80 3.84
C ALA A 30 0.92 -6.44 3.59
N SER A 31 0.04 -5.96 4.48
CA SER A 31 -0.63 -4.67 4.30
C SER A 31 0.34 -3.48 4.28
N ASP A 32 1.43 -3.54 5.05
CA ASP A 32 2.42 -2.46 5.05
C ASP A 32 3.14 -2.38 3.70
N ALA A 33 3.51 -3.54 3.14
CA ALA A 33 4.13 -3.64 1.82
C ALA A 33 3.18 -3.12 0.72
N ALA A 34 1.89 -3.48 0.79
CA ALA A 34 0.89 -2.96 -0.15
C ALA A 34 0.78 -1.43 -0.08
N ILE A 35 0.71 -0.86 1.13
CA ILE A 35 0.63 0.60 1.31
C ILE A 35 1.89 1.29 0.77
N ALA A 36 3.08 0.76 1.00
CA ALA A 36 4.32 1.32 0.44
C ALA A 36 4.24 1.41 -1.09
N MET A 37 3.79 0.34 -1.73
CA MET A 37 3.66 0.28 -3.19
C MET A 37 2.54 1.19 -3.70
N GLU A 38 1.40 1.29 -3.01
CA GLU A 38 0.31 2.22 -3.32
C GLU A 38 0.75 3.70 -3.25
N LEU A 39 1.70 4.03 -2.37
CA LEU A 39 2.26 5.38 -2.25
C LEU A 39 3.21 5.74 -3.41
N GLY A 40 3.64 4.77 -4.20
CA GLY A 40 4.48 4.98 -5.38
C GLY A 40 5.92 4.47 -5.24
N CYS A 41 6.23 3.68 -4.20
CA CYS A 41 7.55 3.07 -4.07
C CYS A 41 7.88 2.18 -5.28
N ALA A 42 9.17 2.12 -5.63
CA ALA A 42 9.67 1.22 -6.66
C ALA A 42 9.80 -0.22 -6.17
N GLY A 43 9.95 -0.41 -4.86
CA GLY A 43 10.02 -1.70 -4.22
C GLY A 43 10.03 -1.60 -2.70
N VAL A 44 10.07 -2.77 -2.06
CA VAL A 44 10.15 -2.92 -0.61
C VAL A 44 11.27 -3.90 -0.29
N LEU A 45 12.17 -3.52 0.62
CA LEU A 45 13.18 -4.40 1.19
C LEU A 45 12.70 -4.86 2.57
N MET A 46 12.73 -6.17 2.81
CA MET A 46 12.29 -6.75 4.07
C MET A 46 13.08 -8.03 4.39
N ASN A 47 13.34 -8.25 5.68
CA ASN A 47 13.97 -9.47 6.17
C ASN A 47 13.21 -10.02 7.39
N THR A 48 13.28 -9.30 8.52
CA THR A 48 12.74 -9.73 9.82
C THR A 48 11.26 -10.12 9.78
N ALA A 49 10.44 -9.43 8.98
CA ALA A 49 9.02 -9.74 8.83
C ALA A 49 8.75 -11.13 8.27
N ILE A 50 9.60 -11.60 7.35
CA ILE A 50 9.53 -12.95 6.78
C ILE A 50 10.25 -13.93 7.71
N ALA A 51 11.48 -13.61 8.10
CA ALA A 51 12.35 -14.51 8.86
C ALA A 51 11.81 -14.87 10.26
N LEU A 52 11.08 -13.95 10.91
CA LEU A 52 10.49 -14.17 12.24
C LEU A 52 8.99 -14.47 12.20
N ALA A 53 8.41 -14.70 11.01
CA ALA A 53 7.03 -15.16 10.92
C ALA A 53 6.90 -16.59 11.46
N GLN A 54 5.72 -16.93 11.98
CA GLN A 54 5.40 -18.31 12.38
C GLN A 54 5.52 -19.28 11.20
N ASP A 55 5.11 -18.83 10.01
CA ASP A 55 5.32 -19.51 8.74
C ASP A 55 6.02 -18.56 7.74
N PRO A 56 7.35 -18.64 7.61
CA PRO A 56 8.12 -17.77 6.72
C PRO A 56 7.79 -17.92 5.25
N VAL A 57 7.49 -19.16 4.79
CA VAL A 57 7.21 -19.42 3.37
C VAL A 57 5.86 -18.84 2.99
N LEU A 58 4.85 -19.03 3.85
CA LEU A 58 3.55 -18.41 3.67
C LEU A 58 3.63 -16.89 3.72
N MET A 59 4.39 -16.33 4.66
CA MET A 59 4.59 -14.87 4.76
C MET A 59 5.31 -14.32 3.52
N ALA A 60 6.33 -14.99 3.00
CA ALA A 60 6.99 -14.60 1.76
C ALA A 60 6.00 -14.56 0.58
N GLY A 61 5.12 -15.57 0.48
CA GLY A 61 4.04 -15.59 -0.51
C GLY A 61 3.04 -14.44 -0.34
N ALA A 62 2.68 -14.10 0.90
CA ALA A 62 1.79 -12.98 1.20
C ALA A 62 2.42 -11.63 0.85
N MET A 63 3.69 -11.43 1.20
CA MET A 63 4.45 -10.21 0.90
C MET A 63 4.60 -10.00 -0.61
N ARG A 64 4.90 -11.06 -1.36
CA ARG A 64 4.97 -11.01 -2.83
C ARG A 64 3.66 -10.49 -3.43
N LYS A 65 2.53 -11.11 -3.05
CA LYS A 65 1.20 -10.72 -3.54
C LYS A 65 0.86 -9.28 -3.17
N ALA A 66 1.23 -8.84 -1.97
CA ALA A 66 1.00 -7.47 -1.54
C ALA A 66 1.80 -6.45 -2.35
N VAL A 67 3.06 -6.74 -2.68
CA VAL A 67 3.88 -5.87 -3.52
C VAL A 67 3.30 -5.78 -4.93
N GLU A 68 2.91 -6.92 -5.52
CA GLU A 68 2.27 -6.99 -6.84
C GLU A 68 0.95 -6.18 -6.84
N ALA A 69 0.04 -6.49 -5.92
CA ALA A 69 -1.26 -5.83 -5.81
C ALA A 69 -1.15 -4.33 -5.53
N GLY A 70 -0.25 -3.92 -4.62
CA GLY A 70 -0.05 -2.50 -4.31
C GLY A 70 0.53 -1.73 -5.50
N ARG A 71 1.43 -2.35 -6.28
CA ARG A 71 1.97 -1.72 -7.50
C ARG A 71 0.92 -1.60 -8.60
N GLU A 72 0.08 -2.62 -8.76
CA GLU A 72 -1.07 -2.59 -9.66
C GLU A 72 -2.06 -1.49 -9.26
N ALA A 73 -2.40 -1.38 -7.97
CA ALA A 73 -3.29 -0.34 -7.44
C ALA A 73 -2.74 1.08 -7.66
N PHE A 74 -1.42 1.28 -7.50
CA PHE A 74 -0.76 2.55 -7.83
C PHE A 74 -0.94 2.90 -9.31
N ARG A 75 -0.73 1.93 -10.22
CA ARG A 75 -0.86 2.13 -11.67
C ARG A 75 -2.31 2.31 -12.12
N ALA A 76 -3.25 1.63 -11.46
CA ALA A 76 -4.67 1.72 -11.76
C ALA A 76 -5.27 3.08 -11.37
N GLY A 77 -4.67 3.79 -10.42
CA GLY A 77 -5.17 5.06 -9.91
C GLY A 77 -6.40 4.85 -9.03
N ARG A 78 -6.18 4.71 -7.72
CA ARG A 78 -7.29 4.53 -6.76
C ARG A 78 -8.29 5.68 -6.81
N MET A 79 -9.56 5.38 -6.48
CA MET A 79 -10.59 6.39 -6.30
C MET A 79 -10.17 7.45 -5.27
N PRO A 80 -10.46 8.75 -5.50
CA PRO A 80 -10.19 9.80 -4.54
C PRO A 80 -10.83 9.52 -3.18
N ARG A 81 -10.09 9.75 -2.10
CA ARG A 81 -10.64 9.67 -0.74
C ARG A 81 -11.58 10.86 -0.52
N LYS A 82 -12.87 10.60 -0.28
CA LYS A 82 -13.84 11.61 0.15
C LYS A 82 -13.75 11.76 1.66
N PHE A 83 -13.17 12.86 2.14
CA PHE A 83 -13.01 13.11 3.58
C PHE A 83 -14.28 13.68 4.23
N TYR A 84 -15.18 14.32 3.46
CA TYR A 84 -16.29 15.12 4.01
C TYR A 84 -17.66 14.94 3.34
N ALA A 85 -17.79 14.05 2.35
CA ALA A 85 -19.07 13.82 1.67
C ALA A 85 -19.23 12.33 1.34
N ALA A 86 -19.97 11.61 2.17
CA ALA A 86 -20.48 10.30 1.83
C ALA A 86 -21.58 10.50 0.77
N SER A 87 -21.19 10.54 -0.50
CA SER A 87 -22.14 10.29 -1.58
C SER A 87 -22.48 8.80 -1.54
N PRO A 88 -23.77 8.42 -1.38
CA PRO A 88 -24.18 7.02 -1.32
C PRO A 88 -23.61 6.25 -2.51
N SER A 89 -23.04 5.07 -2.27
CA SER A 89 -22.56 4.18 -3.35
C SER A 89 -23.70 3.69 -4.25
N SER A 90 -24.95 3.86 -3.80
CA SER A 90 -26.17 3.59 -4.53
C SER A 90 -26.96 4.89 -4.70
N PRO A 91 -26.93 5.55 -5.86
CA PRO A 91 -27.78 6.71 -6.11
C PRO A 91 -29.25 6.27 -6.03
N THR A 92 -30.05 6.92 -5.18
CA THR A 92 -31.52 6.75 -5.16
C THR A 92 -32.19 7.49 -6.34
N THR A 93 -31.44 8.29 -7.08
CA THR A 93 -31.85 8.90 -8.36
C THR A 93 -31.85 7.84 -9.46
N GLY A 94 -32.96 7.12 -9.58
CA GLY A 94 -33.16 6.11 -10.63
C GLY A 94 -34.14 4.98 -10.29
N LEU A 95 -34.65 4.90 -9.05
CA LEU A 95 -35.78 4.02 -8.75
C LEU A 95 -37.05 4.61 -9.37
N ILE A 96 -37.37 4.18 -10.58
CA ILE A 96 -38.74 4.24 -11.09
C ILE A 96 -39.52 3.22 -10.27
N GLY A 97 -40.37 3.74 -9.40
CA GLY A 97 -41.46 3.04 -8.71
C GLY A 97 -42.66 3.95 -8.71
#